data_AF-A0A9D7QST4-F1
#
_entry.id   AF-A0A9D7QST4-F1
#
_cell.length_a   1.000
_cell.length_b   1.000
_cell.length_c   1.000
_cell.angle_alpha   90.00
_cell.angle_beta   90.00
_cell.angle_gamma   90.00
#
_symmetry.space_group_name_H-M   'P 1'
#
loop_
_entity.id
_entity.type
_entity.pdbx_description
1 polymer ?
#
loop_
_entity_poly.entity_id
_entity_poly.type
_entity_poly.pdbx_seq_one_letter_code
_entity_poly.pdbx_strand_id
1 'polypeptide(L)'
;MVNGVKQGVAKYFSETGYLMKEVPFDKGVENGNGRSYDESGNVINLSIYKNGYLVKDEKINRKDKFSFKQGTWKEFYPDFVVKKEANYKDDKLEGPVKYYNPEGQFTKMDIFKDGELVIDKTANVKLEIDRDYHAGGRVKSSVNIIDGKKQGVYREYDIKGNITSSKLYRDNEIYAEGLVDENMKYQGPWKFYYKSGKLRAEGSFKGGNREGEWKFYYENGKLEQSGKYVANLPDGEWKWYFMNGKLLREESYLKGKEEGYMKEFSDTATVIAEGNYIEGRRDGAWKFFSEAYSAQGSYIDGLETGNWKGYFSNGKLAFEGSYFDGNENGEHRYYYDNGKVKQIRNYKSGLADGEWKSYDVTGELILTTTYIAGEEVKFDGAKVGN
;
A
#
# COMPACT_ATOMS: atom_id res chain seq x y z
N MET A 1 24.78 12.21 43.53
CA MET A 1 23.56 12.55 44.28
C MET A 1 23.56 14.04 44.50
N VAL A 2 22.44 14.72 44.26
CA VAL A 2 22.25 16.14 44.63
C VAL A 2 21.11 16.15 45.65
N ASN A 3 21.37 16.63 46.87
CA ASN A 3 20.40 16.66 47.97
C ASN A 3 19.70 15.31 48.26
N GLY A 4 20.44 14.19 48.21
CA GLY A 4 19.91 12.85 48.49
C GLY A 4 19.12 12.21 47.33
N VAL A 5 19.02 12.88 46.19
CA VAL A 5 18.34 12.39 44.98
C VAL A 5 19.37 11.99 43.91
N LYS A 6 19.15 10.85 43.25
CA LYS A 6 19.99 10.41 42.12
C LYS A 6 19.81 11.40 40.96
N GLN A 7 20.92 11.98 40.51
CA GLN A 7 20.99 12.92 39.39
C GLN A 7 22.25 12.59 38.59
N GLY A 8 22.17 12.62 37.26
CA GLY A 8 23.28 12.29 36.37
C GLY A 8 23.37 10.80 36.07
N VAL A 9 24.55 10.30 35.71
CA VAL A 9 24.73 8.90 35.28
C VAL A 9 25.19 8.04 36.45
N ALA A 10 24.38 7.04 36.81
CA ALA A 10 24.78 5.98 37.74
C ALA A 10 25.59 4.92 36.99
N LYS A 11 26.73 4.52 37.57
CA LYS A 11 27.62 3.49 37.03
C LYS A 11 27.55 2.25 37.91
N TYR A 12 27.39 1.09 37.29
CA TYR A 12 27.33 -0.21 37.95
C TYR A 12 28.53 -1.03 37.52
N PHE A 13 29.26 -1.58 38.48
CA PHE A 13 30.49 -2.33 38.26
C PHE A 13 30.31 -3.79 38.69
N SER A 14 31.06 -4.71 38.08
CA SER A 14 31.15 -6.10 38.52
C SER A 14 31.91 -6.20 39.85
N GLU A 15 31.84 -7.36 40.50
CA GLU A 15 32.65 -7.67 41.69
C GLU A 15 34.16 -7.55 41.41
N THR A 16 34.56 -7.82 40.16
CA THR A 16 35.92 -7.70 39.65
C THR A 16 36.30 -6.28 39.21
N GLY A 17 35.38 -5.32 39.31
CA GLY A 17 35.65 -3.89 39.10
C GLY A 17 35.45 -3.36 37.68
N TYR A 18 34.96 -4.17 36.74
CA TYR A 18 34.69 -3.70 35.37
C TYR A 18 33.34 -2.99 35.28
N LEU A 19 33.25 -1.91 34.50
CA LEU A 19 32.01 -1.17 34.30
C LEU A 19 31.03 -2.02 33.50
N MET A 20 29.89 -2.37 34.07
CA MET A 20 28.86 -3.20 33.43
C MET A 20 27.75 -2.37 32.79
N LYS A 21 27.31 -1.29 33.45
CA LYS A 21 26.15 -0.51 33.01
C LYS A 21 26.23 0.94 33.43
N GLU A 22 25.77 1.82 32.56
CA GLU A 22 25.49 3.22 32.83
C GLU A 22 23.99 3.50 32.70
N VAL A 23 23.38 4.09 33.73
CA VAL A 23 21.95 4.43 33.76
C VAL A 23 21.77 5.90 34.11
N PRO A 24 21.13 6.72 33.25
CA PRO A 24 20.91 8.12 33.54
C PRO A 24 19.69 8.33 34.44
N PHE A 25 19.83 9.23 35.39
CA PHE A 25 18.78 9.67 36.31
C PHE A 25 18.56 11.17 36.18
N ASP A 26 17.30 11.57 36.11
CA ASP A 26 16.85 12.95 36.26
C ASP A 26 15.84 13.03 37.40
N LYS A 27 16.12 13.89 38.40
CA LYS A 27 15.30 14.07 39.61
C LYS A 27 14.90 12.76 40.30
N GLY A 28 15.83 11.81 40.35
CA GLY A 28 15.64 10.52 41.04
C GLY A 28 15.00 9.43 40.20
N VAL A 29 14.64 9.73 38.95
CA VAL A 29 13.95 8.80 38.05
C VAL A 29 14.85 8.47 36.86
N GLU A 30 14.86 7.21 36.41
CA GLU A 30 15.62 6.79 35.22
C GLU A 30 15.07 7.51 33.98
N ASN A 31 15.90 8.31 33.34
CA ASN A 31 15.49 9.14 32.22
C ASN A 31 16.70 9.49 31.34
N GLY A 32 16.64 9.12 30.06
CA GLY A 32 17.72 9.33 29.09
C GLY A 32 18.32 8.04 28.51
N ASN A 33 19.51 8.16 27.91
CA ASN A 33 20.20 7.06 27.24
C ASN A 33 21.15 6.32 28.19
N GLY A 34 20.89 5.03 28.42
CA GLY A 34 21.76 4.11 29.15
C GLY A 34 22.53 3.17 28.24
N ARG A 35 23.58 2.55 28.79
CA ARG A 35 24.48 1.64 28.06
C ARG A 35 24.87 0.47 28.93
N SER A 36 25.11 -0.69 28.32
CA SER A 36 25.76 -1.83 28.99
C SER A 36 27.00 -2.26 28.25
N TYR A 37 27.96 -2.82 28.97
CA TYR A 37 29.31 -3.11 28.49
C TYR A 37 29.68 -4.58 28.74
N ASP A 38 30.53 -5.14 27.88
CA ASP A 38 31.23 -6.39 28.18
C ASP A 38 32.45 -6.16 29.09
N GLU A 39 33.12 -7.23 29.51
CA GLU A 39 34.31 -7.17 30.37
C GLU A 39 35.50 -6.44 29.72
N SER A 40 35.50 -6.33 28.39
CA SER A 40 36.50 -5.57 27.64
C SER A 40 36.14 -4.08 27.50
N GLY A 41 34.99 -3.65 28.03
CA GLY A 41 34.51 -2.28 27.96
C GLY A 41 33.83 -1.91 26.65
N ASN A 42 33.51 -2.88 25.78
CA ASN A 42 32.76 -2.61 24.56
C ASN A 42 31.29 -2.43 24.88
N VAL A 43 30.62 -1.46 24.25
CA VAL A 43 29.17 -1.29 24.40
C VAL A 43 28.46 -2.45 23.72
N ILE A 44 27.69 -3.19 24.51
CA ILE A 44 26.93 -4.36 24.05
C ILE A 44 25.42 -4.11 24.08
N ASN A 45 24.96 -3.05 24.71
CA ASN A 45 23.54 -2.74 24.78
C ASN A 45 23.30 -1.23 24.84
N LEU A 46 22.32 -0.74 24.09
CA LEU A 46 21.82 0.63 24.17
C LEU A 46 20.39 0.63 24.71
N SER A 47 20.15 1.37 25.78
CA SER A 47 18.84 1.42 26.44
C SER A 47 18.33 2.86 26.48
N ILE A 48 17.02 3.07 26.32
CA ILE A 48 16.39 4.39 26.49
C ILE A 48 15.39 4.28 27.65
N TYR A 49 15.53 5.15 28.63
CA TYR A 49 14.62 5.27 29.78
C TYR A 49 13.80 6.55 29.64
N LYS A 50 12.49 6.47 29.93
CA LYS A 50 11.60 7.63 30.04
C LYS A 50 10.73 7.48 31.28
N ASN A 51 10.82 8.46 32.19
CA ASN A 51 10.03 8.50 33.44
C ASN A 51 10.08 7.18 34.24
N GLY A 52 11.24 6.52 34.30
CA GLY A 52 11.44 5.30 35.07
C GLY A 52 11.16 4.01 34.30
N TYR A 53 10.71 4.09 33.04
CA TYR A 53 10.44 2.93 32.19
C TYR A 53 11.50 2.77 31.11
N LEU A 54 11.96 1.53 30.92
CA LEU A 54 12.77 1.14 29.77
C LEU A 54 11.88 1.11 28.51
N VAL A 55 12.04 2.08 27.61
CA VAL A 55 11.22 2.22 26.40
C VAL A 55 11.88 1.63 25.15
N LYS A 56 13.20 1.44 25.17
CA LYS A 56 13.94 0.79 24.09
C LYS A 56 15.14 0.05 24.67
N ASP A 57 15.38 -1.16 24.16
CA ASP A 57 16.56 -1.94 24.45
C ASP A 57 17.10 -2.56 23.16
N GLU A 58 18.32 -2.19 22.78
CA GLU A 58 18.95 -2.57 21.51
C GLU A 58 20.25 -3.33 21.77
N LYS A 59 20.21 -4.65 21.53
CA LYS A 59 21.38 -5.53 21.63
C LYS A 59 22.26 -5.33 20.40
N ILE A 60 23.52 -4.96 20.63
CA ILE A 60 24.51 -4.67 19.59
C ILE A 60 25.84 -5.35 19.89
N ASN A 61 26.70 -5.52 18.90
CA ASN A 61 28.05 -6.07 19.10
C ASN A 61 28.03 -7.48 19.73
N ARG A 62 27.13 -8.36 19.28
CA ARG A 62 27.05 -9.75 19.77
C ARG A 62 27.91 -10.69 18.94
N LYS A 63 28.53 -11.64 19.63
CA LYS A 63 29.21 -12.79 19.05
C LYS A 63 28.43 -14.07 19.37
N ASP A 64 28.48 -15.05 18.48
CA ASP A 64 27.93 -16.37 18.74
C ASP A 64 28.87 -17.24 19.60
N LYS A 65 28.49 -18.50 19.81
CA LYS A 65 29.27 -19.49 20.58
C LYS A 65 30.65 -19.81 19.99
N PHE A 66 30.88 -19.49 18.71
CA PHE A 66 32.15 -19.66 18.01
C PHE A 66 32.94 -18.35 17.95
N SER A 67 32.48 -17.30 18.64
CA SER A 67 33.06 -15.96 18.66
C SER A 67 32.93 -15.17 17.35
N PHE A 68 32.10 -15.62 16.41
CA PHE A 68 31.83 -14.88 15.18
C PHE A 68 30.83 -13.75 15.44
N LYS A 69 31.07 -12.59 14.83
CA LYS A 69 30.17 -11.44 14.88
C LYS A 69 28.84 -11.78 14.21
N GLN A 70 27.75 -11.46 14.91
CA GLN A 70 26.39 -11.63 14.41
C GLN A 70 25.56 -10.36 14.61
N GLY A 71 24.62 -10.12 13.70
CA GLY A 71 23.61 -9.07 13.80
C GLY A 71 24.21 -7.66 13.75
N THR A 72 23.57 -6.71 14.44
CA THR A 72 23.94 -5.30 14.38
C THR A 72 25.18 -4.99 15.23
N TRP A 73 26.14 -4.32 14.60
CA TRP A 73 27.37 -3.84 15.20
C TRP A 73 27.44 -2.32 15.12
N LYS A 74 27.82 -1.69 16.23
CA LYS A 74 28.02 -0.25 16.33
C LYS A 74 29.38 0.06 16.91
N GLU A 75 30.12 0.88 16.19
CA GLU A 75 31.34 1.51 16.66
C GLU A 75 31.02 2.95 17.04
N PHE A 76 31.68 3.48 18.08
CA PHE A 76 31.37 4.79 18.65
C PHE A 76 32.61 5.68 18.70
N TYR A 77 32.39 6.99 18.63
CA TYR A 77 33.36 8.00 19.06
C TYR A 77 33.49 8.02 20.59
N PRO A 78 34.53 8.66 21.16
CA PRO A 78 34.74 8.71 22.62
C PRO A 78 33.57 9.28 23.42
N ASP A 79 32.75 10.14 22.80
CA ASP A 79 31.54 10.74 23.37
C ASP A 79 30.28 9.87 23.18
N PHE A 80 30.45 8.66 22.65
CA PHE A 80 29.40 7.68 22.34
C PHE A 80 28.44 8.09 21.22
N VAL A 81 28.82 9.06 20.38
CA VAL A 81 28.18 9.23 19.08
C VAL A 81 28.50 8.01 18.22
N VAL A 82 27.49 7.43 17.56
CA VAL A 82 27.70 6.30 16.64
C VAL A 82 28.62 6.78 15.52
N LYS A 83 29.73 6.07 15.32
CA LYS A 83 30.70 6.30 14.24
C LYS A 83 30.37 5.45 13.01
N LYS A 84 29.97 4.20 13.25
CA LYS A 84 29.66 3.22 12.21
C LYS A 84 28.59 2.25 12.69
N GLU A 85 27.63 1.95 11.84
CA GLU A 85 26.60 0.93 12.05
C GLU A 85 26.66 -0.07 10.90
N ALA A 86 26.78 -1.37 11.21
CA ALA A 86 26.89 -2.44 10.24
C ALA A 86 26.11 -3.68 10.69
N ASN A 87 25.75 -4.56 9.77
CA ASN A 87 25.29 -5.90 10.10
C ASN A 87 26.33 -6.95 9.71
N TYR A 88 26.47 -7.97 10.57
CA TYR A 88 27.36 -9.09 10.36
C TYR A 88 26.59 -10.41 10.34
N LYS A 89 27.05 -11.32 9.49
CA LYS A 89 26.68 -12.73 9.48
C LYS A 89 27.96 -13.55 9.38
N ASP A 90 28.26 -14.34 10.41
CA ASP A 90 29.47 -15.19 10.47
C ASP A 90 30.76 -14.39 10.16
N ASP A 91 30.97 -13.28 10.88
CA ASP A 91 32.08 -12.32 10.68
C ASP A 91 32.13 -11.56 9.35
N LYS A 92 31.20 -11.83 8.43
CA LYS A 92 31.10 -11.14 7.16
C LYS A 92 30.10 -9.99 7.22
N LEU A 93 30.47 -8.85 6.62
CA LEU A 93 29.56 -7.71 6.45
C LEU A 93 28.43 -8.08 5.48
N GLU A 94 27.19 -7.78 5.88
CA GLU A 94 25.99 -8.11 5.13
C GLU A 94 25.01 -6.92 5.14
N GLY A 95 24.65 -6.42 3.95
CA GLY A 95 23.76 -5.28 3.77
C GLY A 95 24.41 -3.91 3.98
N PRO A 96 23.63 -2.87 4.33
CA PRO A 96 24.12 -1.50 4.40
C PRO A 96 25.03 -1.27 5.63
N VAL A 97 26.18 -0.66 5.39
CA VAL A 97 27.12 -0.14 6.39
C VAL A 97 27.05 1.37 6.36
N LYS A 98 26.61 1.97 7.47
CA LYS A 98 26.43 3.41 7.61
C LYS A 98 27.58 4.03 8.39
N TYR A 99 28.05 5.18 7.95
CA TYR A 99 29.10 5.96 8.60
C TYR A 99 28.54 7.31 9.04
N TYR A 100 29.09 7.83 10.13
CA TYR A 100 28.67 9.08 10.74
C TYR A 100 29.88 9.90 11.15
N ASN A 101 29.75 11.23 11.18
CA ASN A 101 30.77 12.15 11.72
C ASN A 101 30.65 12.29 13.26
N PRO A 102 31.60 12.97 13.93
CA PRO A 102 31.53 13.19 15.38
C PRO A 102 30.28 13.95 15.85
N GLU A 103 29.64 14.73 14.98
CA GLU A 103 28.36 15.39 15.27
C GLU A 103 27.14 14.45 15.15
N GLY A 104 27.36 13.17 14.85
CA GLY A 104 26.33 12.13 14.71
C GLY A 104 25.57 12.18 13.39
N GLN A 105 26.06 12.95 12.43
CA GLN A 105 25.45 13.11 11.12
C GLN A 105 25.94 12.00 10.21
N PHE A 106 25.00 11.34 9.53
CA PHE A 106 25.32 10.34 8.51
C PHE A 106 26.17 10.97 7.41
N THR A 107 27.24 10.29 7.01
CA THR A 107 28.19 10.76 5.98
C THR A 107 28.15 9.92 4.71
N LYS A 108 28.08 8.59 4.86
CA LYS A 108 28.14 7.63 3.75
C LYS A 108 27.42 6.35 4.12
N MET A 109 26.91 5.64 3.11
CA MET A 109 26.53 4.23 3.22
C MET A 109 27.21 3.42 2.11
N ASP A 110 27.80 2.30 2.50
CA ASP A 110 28.33 1.27 1.61
C ASP A 110 27.43 0.02 1.70
N ILE A 111 27.24 -0.73 0.61
CA ILE A 111 26.46 -1.97 0.63
C ILE A 111 27.42 -3.15 0.52
N PHE A 112 27.30 -4.13 1.42
CA PHE A 112 28.11 -5.34 1.41
C PHE A 112 27.24 -6.59 1.20
N LYS A 113 27.82 -7.62 0.60
CA LYS A 113 27.23 -8.96 0.51
C LYS A 113 28.34 -9.99 0.70
N ASP A 114 28.16 -10.92 1.63
CA ASP A 114 29.15 -11.95 1.97
C ASP A 114 30.55 -11.39 2.30
N GLY A 115 30.60 -10.18 2.86
CA GLY A 115 31.83 -9.48 3.23
C GLY A 115 32.48 -8.68 2.10
N GLU A 116 31.95 -8.76 0.88
CA GLU A 116 32.45 -8.00 -0.28
C GLU A 116 31.64 -6.73 -0.49
N LEU A 117 32.32 -5.64 -0.83
CA LEU A 117 31.66 -4.37 -1.19
C LEU A 117 30.93 -4.55 -2.52
N VAL A 118 29.61 -4.34 -2.51
CA VAL A 118 28.80 -4.31 -3.72
C VAL A 118 29.02 -2.96 -4.41
N ILE A 119 29.84 -2.94 -5.46
CA ILE A 119 30.08 -1.76 -6.30
C ILE A 119 28.89 -1.60 -7.25
N ASP A 120 27.74 -1.20 -6.72
CA ASP A 120 26.67 -0.62 -7.51
C ASP A 120 26.89 0.90 -7.58
N LYS A 121 26.55 1.56 -8.69
CA LYS A 121 26.76 3.01 -8.88
C LYS A 121 26.01 3.88 -7.86
N THR A 122 25.13 3.27 -7.07
CA THR A 122 24.38 3.84 -5.94
C THR A 122 25.11 3.77 -4.59
N ALA A 123 26.22 3.03 -4.46
CA ALA A 123 26.89 2.76 -3.18
C ALA A 123 27.93 3.81 -2.75
N ASN A 124 28.31 4.76 -3.63
CA ASN A 124 29.21 5.87 -3.30
C ASN A 124 28.48 7.22 -3.22
N VAL A 125 27.21 7.20 -2.81
CA VAL A 125 26.43 8.43 -2.64
C VAL A 125 27.02 9.25 -1.50
N LYS A 126 27.66 10.36 -1.85
CA LYS A 126 28.06 11.39 -0.88
C LYS A 126 26.80 12.09 -0.41
N LEU A 127 26.40 11.86 0.84
CA LEU A 127 25.30 12.59 1.45
C LEU A 127 25.86 13.88 2.05
N GLU A 128 25.49 15.01 1.45
CA GLU A 128 25.70 16.33 2.01
C GLU A 128 24.37 16.83 2.59
N ILE A 129 24.42 17.66 3.64
CA ILE A 129 23.22 18.31 4.18
C ILE A 129 23.43 19.81 4.02
N ASP A 130 22.61 20.41 3.16
CA ASP A 130 22.54 21.84 2.98
C ASP A 130 21.65 22.46 4.07
N ARG A 131 22.10 23.54 4.70
CA ARG A 131 21.41 24.20 5.83
C ARG A 131 21.53 25.70 5.75
N ASP A 132 20.39 26.37 5.89
CA ASP A 132 20.33 27.80 6.19
C ASP A 132 20.15 28.03 7.69
N TYR A 133 20.54 29.21 8.17
CA TYR A 133 20.45 29.59 9.57
C TYR A 133 19.69 30.91 9.77
N HIS A 134 18.97 31.01 10.88
CA HIS A 134 18.45 32.27 11.40
C HIS A 134 19.61 33.14 11.91
N ALA A 135 19.39 34.45 12.07
CA ALA A 135 20.42 35.39 12.52
C ALA A 135 21.12 34.99 13.85
N GLY A 136 20.44 34.22 14.72
CA GLY A 136 20.99 33.67 15.96
C GLY A 136 21.72 32.34 15.83
N GLY A 137 22.04 31.87 14.61
CA GLY A 137 22.78 30.64 14.35
C GLY A 137 21.97 29.34 14.49
N ARG A 138 20.66 29.41 14.76
CA ARG A 138 19.76 28.24 14.75
C ARG A 138 19.40 27.86 13.31
N VAL A 139 19.28 26.57 13.03
CA VAL A 139 18.90 26.07 11.70
C VAL A 139 17.54 26.63 11.31
N LYS A 140 17.46 27.22 10.12
CA LYS A 140 16.25 27.76 9.49
C LYS A 140 15.69 26.77 8.48
N SER A 141 16.55 26.09 7.72
CA SER A 141 16.16 25.10 6.75
C SER A 141 17.19 23.96 6.67
N SER A 142 16.79 22.78 6.21
CA SER A 142 17.72 21.69 5.94
C SER A 142 17.24 20.78 4.81
N VAL A 143 18.14 20.29 3.96
CA VAL A 143 17.85 19.27 2.93
C VAL A 143 19.05 18.42 2.62
N ASN A 144 18.82 17.17 2.24
CA ASN A 144 19.89 16.29 1.79
C ASN A 144 20.25 16.57 0.33
N ILE A 145 21.54 16.60 0.04
CA ILE A 145 22.13 16.68 -1.29
C ILE A 145 22.85 15.35 -1.54
N ILE A 146 22.50 14.69 -2.64
CA ILE A 146 23.10 13.44 -3.12
C ILE A 146 23.53 13.71 -4.55
N ASP A 147 24.81 13.50 -4.84
CA ASP A 147 25.41 13.75 -6.16
C ASP A 147 25.09 15.15 -6.72
N GLY A 148 25.16 16.16 -5.84
CA GLY A 148 24.87 17.56 -6.19
C GLY A 148 23.38 17.88 -6.38
N LYS A 149 22.46 16.97 -6.05
CA LYS A 149 21.01 17.17 -6.18
C LYS A 149 20.27 17.03 -4.86
N LYS A 150 19.28 17.89 -4.60
CA LYS A 150 18.35 17.76 -3.48
C LYS A 150 17.58 16.45 -3.59
N GLN A 151 17.58 15.68 -2.50
CA GLN A 151 16.86 14.43 -2.35
C GLN A 151 16.19 14.35 -0.97
N GLY A 152 15.05 13.67 -0.88
CA GLY A 152 14.40 13.39 0.39
C GLY A 152 13.76 14.63 1.03
N VAL A 153 13.81 14.71 2.35
CA VAL A 153 13.02 15.69 3.11
C VAL A 153 13.77 17.02 3.25
N TYR A 154 13.22 18.06 2.65
CA TYR A 154 13.49 19.44 3.01
C TYR A 154 12.61 19.85 4.18
N ARG A 155 13.18 20.53 5.18
CA ARG A 155 12.46 21.03 6.36
C ARG A 155 12.72 22.51 6.57
N GLU A 156 11.72 23.23 7.03
CA GLU A 156 11.85 24.58 7.59
C GLU A 156 11.57 24.55 9.09
N TYR A 157 12.27 25.40 9.83
CA TYR A 157 12.18 25.48 11.28
C TYR A 157 11.93 26.91 11.75
N ASP A 158 11.09 27.06 12.78
CA ASP A 158 10.94 28.33 13.49
C ASP A 158 12.19 28.67 14.34
N ILE A 159 12.19 29.85 14.97
CA ILE A 159 13.34 30.27 15.80
C ILE A 159 13.51 29.41 17.06
N LYS A 160 12.52 28.61 17.44
CA LYS A 160 12.56 27.68 18.57
C LYS A 160 13.04 26.28 18.15
N GLY A 161 13.17 26.02 16.85
CA GLY A 161 13.58 24.75 16.27
C GLY A 161 12.42 23.80 15.94
N ASN A 162 11.17 24.25 16.01
CA ASN A 162 10.03 23.43 15.63
C ASN A 162 9.91 23.37 14.11
N ILE A 163 9.59 22.20 13.56
CA ILE A 163 9.34 22.03 12.12
C ILE A 163 8.04 22.75 11.75
N THR A 164 8.12 23.70 10.82
CA THR A 164 6.96 24.49 10.36
C THR A 164 6.42 24.01 9.03
N SER A 165 7.28 23.44 8.17
CA SER A 165 6.90 22.91 6.87
C SER A 165 7.89 21.86 6.40
N SER A 166 7.49 21.04 5.44
CA SER A 166 8.36 20.07 4.79
C SER A 166 8.03 19.94 3.30
N LYS A 167 9.05 19.61 2.51
CA LYS A 167 8.92 19.28 1.09
C LYS A 167 9.71 18.02 0.79
N LEU A 168 9.24 17.20 -0.15
CA LEU A 168 9.93 16.02 -0.61
C LEU A 168 10.54 16.27 -1.99
N TYR A 169 11.86 16.10 -2.06
CA TYR A 169 12.66 16.27 -3.26
C TYR A 169 13.05 14.93 -3.87
N ARG A 170 13.05 14.87 -5.20
CA ARG A 170 13.71 13.84 -5.99
C ARG A 170 14.45 14.53 -7.13
N ASP A 171 15.77 14.39 -7.19
CA ASP A 171 16.61 14.99 -8.24
C ASP A 171 16.39 16.50 -8.43
N ASN A 172 16.36 17.29 -7.34
CA ASN A 172 16.00 18.72 -7.30
C ASN A 172 14.52 19.06 -7.56
N GLU A 173 13.68 18.11 -7.93
CA GLU A 173 12.25 18.34 -8.16
C GLU A 173 11.44 18.08 -6.89
N ILE A 174 10.53 19.00 -6.56
CA ILE A 174 9.56 18.78 -5.48
C ILE A 174 8.46 17.88 -6.02
N TYR A 175 8.20 16.76 -5.34
CA TYR A 175 7.09 15.87 -5.70
C TYR A 175 6.00 15.80 -4.61
N ALA A 176 6.25 16.38 -3.44
CA ALA A 176 5.24 16.52 -2.39
C ALA A 176 5.57 17.65 -1.41
N GLU A 177 4.57 18.19 -0.75
CA GLU A 177 4.71 19.13 0.36
C GLU A 177 3.66 18.87 1.44
N GLY A 178 4.03 19.13 2.70
CA GLY A 178 3.21 18.90 3.89
C GLY A 178 4.08 18.96 5.14
N LEU A 179 3.67 18.35 6.24
CA LEU A 179 4.48 18.28 7.47
C LEU A 179 5.03 16.87 7.70
N VAL A 180 6.35 16.73 7.79
CA VAL A 180 7.04 15.49 8.20
C VAL A 180 7.58 15.67 9.61
N ASP A 181 7.08 14.88 10.56
CA ASP A 181 7.54 14.94 11.94
C ASP A 181 8.94 14.33 12.13
N GLU A 182 9.43 14.38 13.37
CA GLU A 182 10.74 13.86 13.77
C GLU A 182 10.88 12.35 13.56
N ASN A 183 9.76 11.61 13.57
CA ASN A 183 9.71 10.16 13.34
C ASN A 183 9.48 9.82 11.85
N MET A 184 9.68 10.79 10.95
CA MET A 184 9.45 10.63 9.50
C MET A 184 8.00 10.32 9.14
N LYS A 185 7.03 10.65 10.00
CA LYS A 185 5.61 10.44 9.73
C LYS A 185 4.98 11.71 9.17
N TYR A 186 4.11 11.51 8.20
CA TYR A 186 3.33 12.58 7.59
C TYR A 186 2.20 13.02 8.52
N GLN A 187 2.00 14.32 8.60
CA GLN A 187 1.01 14.97 9.45
C GLN A 187 0.27 16.07 8.68
N GLY A 188 -0.99 16.30 9.03
CA GLY A 188 -1.79 17.40 8.54
C GLY A 188 -2.05 17.33 7.03
N PRO A 189 -2.34 18.48 6.39
CA PRO A 189 -2.61 18.54 4.96
C PRO A 189 -1.34 18.31 4.13
N TRP A 190 -1.50 17.59 3.03
CA TRP A 190 -0.45 17.24 2.08
C TRP A 190 -0.89 17.47 0.65
N LYS A 191 0.07 17.82 -0.20
CA LYS A 191 -0.06 17.89 -1.66
C LYS A 191 1.04 17.07 -2.31
N PHE A 192 0.71 16.42 -3.41
CA PHE A 192 1.61 15.62 -4.24
C PHE A 192 1.54 16.13 -5.66
N TYR A 193 2.66 16.07 -6.38
CA TYR A 193 2.80 16.64 -7.72
C TYR A 193 3.28 15.59 -8.73
N TYR A 194 2.87 15.79 -9.98
CA TYR A 194 3.50 15.16 -11.13
C TYR A 194 4.88 15.77 -11.39
N LYS A 195 5.68 15.12 -12.24
CA LYS A 195 6.97 15.67 -12.70
C LYS A 195 6.81 17.03 -13.41
N SER A 196 5.67 17.25 -14.05
CA SER A 196 5.31 18.55 -14.64
C SER A 196 5.07 19.66 -13.61
N GLY A 197 5.06 19.36 -12.31
CA GLY A 197 4.73 20.28 -11.22
C GLY A 197 3.22 20.46 -10.99
N LYS A 198 2.37 19.82 -11.80
CA LYS A 198 0.92 19.85 -11.62
C LYS A 198 0.47 19.03 -10.42
N LEU A 199 -0.59 19.46 -9.76
CA LEU A 199 -1.18 18.76 -8.62
C LEU A 199 -1.66 17.37 -9.05
N ARG A 200 -1.22 16.35 -8.30
CA ARG A 200 -1.57 14.94 -8.51
C ARG A 200 -2.52 14.43 -7.44
N ALA A 201 -2.30 14.83 -6.19
CA ALA A 201 -3.17 14.45 -5.09
C ALA A 201 -3.09 15.45 -3.95
N GLU A 202 -4.17 15.55 -3.18
CA GLU A 202 -4.19 16.27 -1.92
C GLU A 202 -5.10 15.57 -0.92
N GLY A 203 -4.78 15.72 0.36
CA GLY A 203 -5.53 15.14 1.46
C GLY A 203 -4.79 15.36 2.77
N SER A 204 -5.17 14.63 3.81
CA SER A 204 -4.49 14.74 5.12
C SER A 204 -3.90 13.43 5.60
N PHE A 205 -2.86 13.55 6.43
CA PHE A 205 -2.27 12.46 7.18
C PHE A 205 -2.35 12.69 8.69
N LYS A 206 -2.42 11.60 9.44
CA LYS A 206 -2.26 11.58 10.89
C LYS A 206 -1.41 10.38 11.29
N GLY A 207 -0.28 10.65 11.92
CA GLY A 207 0.64 9.60 12.35
C GLY A 207 1.19 8.76 11.19
N GLY A 208 1.31 9.34 9.99
CA GLY A 208 1.75 8.66 8.78
C GLY A 208 0.65 7.95 7.99
N ASN A 209 -0.59 7.93 8.49
CA ASN A 209 -1.72 7.31 7.80
C ASN A 209 -2.62 8.35 7.14
N ARG A 210 -3.10 8.08 5.93
CA ARG A 210 -4.13 8.89 5.26
C ARG A 210 -5.38 8.96 6.12
N GLU A 211 -5.93 10.16 6.27
CA GLU A 211 -7.13 10.44 7.04
C GLU A 211 -7.95 11.54 6.36
N GLY A 212 -9.27 11.41 6.43
CA GLY A 212 -10.22 12.38 5.93
C GLY A 212 -10.34 12.35 4.41
N GLU A 213 -10.81 13.48 3.86
CA GLU A 213 -11.04 13.63 2.42
C GLU A 213 -9.73 13.63 1.64
N TRP A 214 -9.74 12.90 0.53
CA TRP A 214 -8.65 12.83 -0.43
C TRP A 214 -9.18 13.08 -1.83
N LYS A 215 -8.39 13.83 -2.60
CA LYS A 215 -8.63 14.09 -4.02
C LYS A 215 -7.38 13.75 -4.80
N PHE A 216 -7.59 13.14 -5.95
CA PHE A 216 -6.53 12.80 -6.90
C PHE A 216 -6.93 13.37 -8.25
N TYR A 217 -5.94 13.81 -9.00
CA TYR A 217 -6.12 14.59 -10.20
C TYR A 217 -5.30 13.98 -11.32
N TYR A 218 -5.86 13.94 -12.52
CA TYR A 218 -5.10 13.69 -13.73
C TYR A 218 -4.10 14.81 -14.01
N GLU A 219 -3.10 14.54 -14.85
CA GLU A 219 -2.10 15.55 -15.26
C GLU A 219 -2.69 16.70 -16.10
N ASN A 220 -3.93 16.59 -16.57
CA ASN A 220 -4.66 17.72 -17.16
C ASN A 220 -5.33 18.64 -16.11
N GLY A 221 -5.21 18.31 -14.82
CA GLY A 221 -5.77 19.06 -13.69
C GLY A 221 -7.22 18.69 -13.34
N LYS A 222 -7.87 17.81 -14.10
CA LYS A 222 -9.22 17.33 -13.78
C LYS A 222 -9.17 16.28 -12.68
N LEU A 223 -10.23 16.25 -11.86
CA LEU A 223 -10.39 15.25 -10.80
C LEU A 223 -10.42 13.84 -11.43
N GLU A 224 -9.63 12.93 -10.87
CA GLU A 224 -9.55 11.51 -11.25
C GLU A 224 -10.39 10.68 -10.29
N GLN A 225 -10.22 10.92 -8.99
CA GLN A 225 -10.95 10.23 -7.94
C GLN A 225 -10.99 11.07 -6.67
N SER A 226 -12.04 10.87 -5.89
CA SER A 226 -12.16 11.47 -4.55
C SER A 226 -12.93 10.55 -3.62
N GLY A 227 -12.57 10.60 -2.35
CA GLY A 227 -13.26 9.88 -1.29
C GLY A 227 -12.50 10.05 0.01
N LYS A 228 -12.90 9.27 1.01
CA LYS A 228 -12.35 9.41 2.35
C LYS A 228 -11.47 8.21 2.72
N TYR A 229 -10.43 8.50 3.49
CA TYR A 229 -9.61 7.49 4.16
C TYR A 229 -9.79 7.53 5.67
N VAL A 230 -9.75 6.36 6.29
CA VAL A 230 -9.62 6.17 7.74
C VAL A 230 -8.44 5.22 7.98
N ALA A 231 -7.35 5.74 8.55
CA ALA A 231 -6.13 4.97 8.83
C ALA A 231 -5.59 4.20 7.61
N ASN A 232 -5.40 4.90 6.48
CA ASN A 232 -5.02 4.34 5.16
C ASN A 232 -6.06 3.48 4.43
N LEU A 233 -7.19 3.15 5.05
CA LEU A 233 -8.23 2.36 4.41
C LEU A 233 -9.29 3.26 3.76
N PRO A 234 -9.67 3.04 2.50
CA PRO A 234 -10.83 3.69 1.89
C PRO A 234 -12.08 3.46 2.77
N ASP A 235 -12.87 4.52 2.96
CA ASP A 235 -14.06 4.50 3.81
C ASP A 235 -15.10 5.49 3.27
N GLY A 236 -16.37 5.11 3.32
CA GLY A 236 -17.48 5.91 2.79
C GLY A 236 -17.54 5.93 1.27
N GLU A 237 -18.20 6.95 0.73
CA GLU A 237 -18.39 7.10 -0.72
C GLU A 237 -17.10 7.49 -1.43
N TRP A 238 -16.86 6.83 -2.56
CA TRP A 238 -15.79 7.07 -3.49
C TRP A 238 -16.35 7.35 -4.87
N LYS A 239 -15.80 8.38 -5.50
CA LYS A 239 -16.17 8.81 -6.86
C LYS A 239 -14.94 8.78 -7.74
N TRP A 240 -15.12 8.24 -8.93
CA TRP A 240 -14.14 8.14 -9.98
C TRP A 240 -14.63 8.88 -11.20
N TYR A 241 -13.72 9.47 -11.95
CA TYR A 241 -14.03 10.32 -13.08
C TYR A 241 -13.15 9.95 -14.27
N PHE A 242 -13.67 10.07 -15.48
CA PHE A 242 -12.88 10.00 -16.69
C PHE A 242 -11.98 11.23 -16.83
N MET A 243 -10.95 11.13 -17.67
CA MET A 243 -10.07 12.26 -18.00
C MET A 243 -10.80 13.45 -18.65
N ASN A 244 -12.01 13.23 -19.18
CA ASN A 244 -12.88 14.30 -19.69
C ASN A 244 -13.68 15.03 -18.56
N GLY A 245 -13.65 14.53 -17.32
CA GLY A 245 -14.32 15.08 -16.14
C GLY A 245 -15.71 14.50 -15.87
N LYS A 246 -16.22 13.61 -16.71
CA LYS A 246 -17.49 12.90 -16.46
C LYS A 246 -17.29 11.83 -15.40
N LEU A 247 -18.34 11.57 -14.64
CA LEU A 247 -18.37 10.51 -13.64
C LEU A 247 -18.20 9.15 -14.31
N LEU A 248 -17.25 8.36 -13.80
CA LEU A 248 -16.95 6.99 -14.23
C LEU A 248 -17.61 6.00 -13.27
N ARG A 249 -17.45 6.19 -11.97
CA ARG A 249 -17.95 5.23 -10.97
C ARG A 249 -18.26 5.91 -9.65
N GLU A 250 -19.32 5.49 -9.00
CA GLU A 250 -19.64 5.79 -7.60
C GLU A 250 -19.77 4.46 -6.86
N GLU A 251 -19.05 4.30 -5.77
CA GLU A 251 -19.05 3.09 -4.95
C GLU A 251 -18.80 3.46 -3.49
N SER A 252 -19.13 2.56 -2.58
CA SER A 252 -18.94 2.79 -1.15
C SER A 252 -17.96 1.76 -0.58
N TYR A 253 -17.18 2.19 0.40
CA TYR A 253 -16.21 1.34 1.10
C TYR A 253 -16.48 1.33 2.60
N LEU A 254 -16.25 0.18 3.24
CA LEU A 254 -16.20 0.04 4.68
C LEU A 254 -14.89 -0.64 5.07
N LYS A 255 -14.04 0.06 5.82
CA LYS A 255 -12.73 -0.46 6.27
C LYS A 255 -11.88 -1.03 5.11
N GLY A 256 -11.93 -0.36 3.96
CA GLY A 256 -11.14 -0.70 2.77
C GLY A 256 -11.68 -1.82 1.88
N LYS A 257 -12.88 -2.34 2.15
CA LYS A 257 -13.61 -3.26 1.26
C LYS A 257 -14.83 -2.56 0.66
N GLU A 258 -15.20 -2.89 -0.58
CA GLU A 258 -16.45 -2.38 -1.18
C GLU A 258 -17.65 -2.86 -0.34
N GLU A 259 -18.56 -1.94 -0.04
CA GLU A 259 -19.72 -2.19 0.82
C GLU A 259 -20.87 -1.27 0.40
N GLY A 260 -22.00 -1.85 0.04
CA GLY A 260 -23.19 -1.13 -0.40
C GLY A 260 -23.27 -0.94 -1.92
N TYR A 261 -24.04 0.06 -2.34
CA TYR A 261 -24.41 0.25 -3.74
C TYR A 261 -23.25 0.81 -4.59
N MET A 262 -23.08 0.25 -5.77
CA MET A 262 -22.13 0.69 -6.80
C MET A 262 -22.87 1.01 -8.09
N LYS A 263 -22.41 2.06 -8.78
CA LYS A 263 -22.84 2.41 -10.13
C LYS A 263 -21.64 2.82 -10.98
N GLU A 264 -21.58 2.29 -12.19
CA GLU A 264 -20.56 2.60 -13.18
C GLU A 264 -21.19 3.15 -14.45
N PHE A 265 -20.50 4.11 -15.07
CA PHE A 265 -20.96 4.88 -16.21
C PHE A 265 -19.96 4.79 -17.37
N SER A 266 -20.47 4.88 -18.59
CA SER A 266 -19.66 5.11 -19.79
C SER A 266 -19.16 6.56 -19.86
N ASP A 267 -18.26 6.83 -20.82
CA ASP A 267 -17.79 8.19 -21.13
C ASP A 267 -18.88 9.10 -21.75
N THR A 268 -20.05 8.55 -22.08
CA THR A 268 -21.25 9.30 -22.47
C THR A 268 -22.24 9.50 -21.32
N ALA A 269 -21.85 9.11 -20.09
CA ALA A 269 -22.65 9.19 -18.88
C ALA A 269 -23.90 8.27 -18.86
N THR A 270 -23.88 7.19 -19.64
CA THR A 270 -24.88 6.11 -19.54
C THR A 270 -24.44 5.10 -18.50
N VAL A 271 -25.36 4.59 -17.67
CA VAL A 271 -25.06 3.53 -16.70
C VAL A 271 -24.72 2.25 -17.46
N ILE A 272 -23.60 1.61 -17.12
CA ILE A 272 -23.14 0.35 -17.72
C ILE A 272 -23.08 -0.81 -16.73
N ALA A 273 -23.04 -0.52 -15.43
CA ALA A 273 -23.20 -1.53 -14.39
C ALA A 273 -23.78 -0.90 -13.12
N GLU A 274 -24.62 -1.64 -12.40
CA GLU A 274 -25.07 -1.28 -11.06
C GLU A 274 -25.45 -2.51 -10.24
N GLY A 275 -25.22 -2.44 -8.93
CA GLY A 275 -25.52 -3.51 -7.98
C GLY A 275 -24.95 -3.23 -6.60
N ASN A 276 -24.99 -4.21 -5.70
CA ASN A 276 -24.46 -4.07 -4.35
C ASN A 276 -23.22 -4.94 -4.13
N TYR A 277 -22.36 -4.48 -3.22
CA TYR A 277 -21.27 -5.24 -2.65
C TYR A 277 -21.51 -5.48 -1.15
N ILE A 278 -21.09 -6.66 -0.68
CA ILE A 278 -20.94 -6.98 0.74
C ILE A 278 -19.54 -7.56 0.92
N GLU A 279 -18.76 -6.96 1.82
CA GLU A 279 -17.37 -7.35 2.10
C GLU A 279 -16.46 -7.51 0.86
N GLY A 280 -16.63 -6.66 -0.16
CA GLY A 280 -15.83 -6.69 -1.39
C GLY A 280 -16.29 -7.72 -2.43
N ARG A 281 -17.50 -8.28 -2.28
CA ARG A 281 -18.07 -9.23 -3.24
C ARG A 281 -19.45 -8.79 -3.69
N ARG A 282 -19.75 -9.01 -4.97
CA ARG A 282 -21.08 -8.74 -5.53
C ARG A 282 -22.13 -9.52 -4.77
N ASP A 283 -23.20 -8.83 -4.39
CA ASP A 283 -24.31 -9.44 -3.67
C ASP A 283 -25.65 -8.86 -4.15
N GLY A 284 -26.67 -9.70 -4.16
CA GLY A 284 -28.02 -9.33 -4.57
C GLY A 284 -28.14 -9.04 -6.06
N ALA A 285 -29.11 -8.20 -6.43
CA ALA A 285 -29.44 -7.90 -7.82
C ALA A 285 -28.37 -7.04 -8.50
N TRP A 286 -28.00 -7.44 -9.72
CA TRP A 286 -27.04 -6.75 -10.57
C TRP A 286 -27.60 -6.53 -11.96
N LYS A 287 -27.24 -5.39 -12.56
CA LYS A 287 -27.58 -5.03 -13.93
C LYS A 287 -26.35 -4.55 -14.67
N PHE A 288 -26.27 -4.92 -15.93
CA PHE A 288 -25.22 -4.56 -16.88
C PHE A 288 -25.86 -4.01 -18.15
N PHE A 289 -25.26 -2.99 -18.72
CA PHE A 289 -25.76 -2.33 -19.92
C PHE A 289 -24.62 -2.05 -20.89
N SER A 290 -24.93 -2.17 -22.18
CA SER A 290 -24.08 -1.82 -23.31
C SER A 290 -24.97 -1.22 -24.41
N GLU A 291 -24.38 -0.71 -25.49
CA GLU A 291 -25.17 -0.17 -26.61
C GLU A 291 -26.06 -1.23 -27.27
N ALA A 292 -25.58 -2.48 -27.33
CA ALA A 292 -26.28 -3.56 -28.03
C ALA A 292 -27.11 -4.46 -27.12
N TYR A 293 -26.78 -4.55 -25.82
CA TYR A 293 -27.36 -5.49 -24.87
C TYR A 293 -27.49 -4.94 -23.46
N SER A 294 -28.47 -5.46 -22.71
CA SER A 294 -28.50 -5.38 -21.25
C SER A 294 -28.60 -6.77 -20.65
N ALA A 295 -28.12 -6.94 -19.42
CA ALA A 295 -28.25 -8.18 -18.67
C ALA A 295 -28.55 -7.88 -17.21
N GLN A 296 -29.32 -8.75 -16.57
CA GLN A 296 -29.60 -8.66 -15.15
C GLN A 296 -29.71 -10.05 -14.53
N GLY A 297 -29.34 -10.13 -13.26
CA GLY A 297 -29.39 -11.35 -12.47
C GLY A 297 -29.05 -11.06 -11.03
N SER A 298 -28.61 -12.08 -10.30
CA SER A 298 -28.22 -11.94 -8.89
C SER A 298 -26.92 -12.64 -8.58
N TYR A 299 -26.25 -12.15 -7.54
CA TYR A 299 -25.04 -12.73 -6.97
C TYR A 299 -25.26 -13.07 -5.50
N ILE A 300 -24.58 -14.11 -5.02
CA ILE A 300 -24.35 -14.40 -3.60
C ILE A 300 -22.85 -14.64 -3.45
N ASP A 301 -22.21 -13.91 -2.54
CA ASP A 301 -20.76 -14.02 -2.26
C ASP A 301 -19.88 -13.91 -3.53
N GLY A 302 -20.29 -13.07 -4.49
CA GLY A 302 -19.60 -12.87 -5.76
C GLY A 302 -19.87 -13.92 -6.84
N LEU A 303 -20.72 -14.92 -6.56
CA LEU A 303 -21.06 -16.00 -7.49
C LEU A 303 -22.47 -15.82 -8.05
N GLU A 304 -22.63 -16.03 -9.36
CA GLU A 304 -23.91 -15.90 -10.05
C GLU A 304 -24.92 -16.92 -9.53
N THR A 305 -26.14 -16.47 -9.28
CA THR A 305 -27.21 -17.31 -8.74
C THR A 305 -28.57 -16.92 -9.30
N GLY A 306 -29.47 -17.90 -9.34
CA GLY A 306 -30.84 -17.73 -9.81
C GLY A 306 -30.93 -17.45 -11.30
N ASN A 307 -32.05 -16.86 -11.72
CA ASN A 307 -32.34 -16.64 -13.13
C ASN A 307 -31.71 -15.35 -13.63
N TRP A 308 -30.88 -15.48 -14.66
CA TRP A 308 -30.31 -14.39 -15.42
C TRP A 308 -31.10 -14.15 -16.69
N LYS A 309 -31.24 -12.87 -17.06
CA LYS A 309 -31.91 -12.44 -18.29
C LYS A 309 -31.07 -11.40 -19.01
N GLY A 310 -30.87 -11.59 -20.30
CA GLY A 310 -30.27 -10.65 -21.22
C GLY A 310 -31.28 -10.16 -22.25
N TYR A 311 -31.20 -8.90 -22.65
CA TYR A 311 -32.08 -8.28 -23.64
C TYR A 311 -31.25 -7.58 -24.71
N PHE A 312 -31.72 -7.61 -25.95
CA PHE A 312 -31.21 -6.77 -27.03
C PHE A 312 -31.57 -5.30 -26.78
N SER A 313 -30.90 -4.38 -27.47
CA SER A 313 -31.20 -2.95 -27.44
C SER A 313 -32.64 -2.60 -27.85
N ASN A 314 -33.31 -3.46 -28.63
CA ASN A 314 -34.73 -3.32 -28.98
C ASN A 314 -35.71 -3.80 -27.88
N GLY A 315 -35.19 -4.22 -26.72
CA GLY A 315 -35.95 -4.68 -25.56
C GLY A 315 -36.42 -6.13 -25.62
N LYS A 316 -36.19 -6.86 -26.72
CA LYS A 316 -36.50 -8.29 -26.80
C LYS A 316 -35.49 -9.12 -26.03
N LEU A 317 -35.95 -10.24 -25.48
CA LEU A 317 -35.10 -11.19 -24.77
C LEU A 317 -34.03 -11.74 -25.72
N ALA A 318 -32.77 -11.67 -25.30
CA ALA A 318 -31.61 -12.22 -25.99
C ALA A 318 -31.14 -13.53 -25.35
N PHE A 319 -31.30 -13.63 -24.03
CA PHE A 319 -30.86 -14.75 -23.24
C PHE A 319 -31.71 -14.89 -21.97
N GLU A 320 -31.99 -16.12 -21.55
CA GLU A 320 -32.34 -16.43 -20.17
C GLU A 320 -31.77 -17.78 -19.75
N GLY A 321 -31.36 -17.91 -18.49
CA GLY A 321 -30.78 -19.14 -17.96
C GLY A 321 -30.58 -19.05 -16.46
N SER A 322 -30.49 -20.20 -15.79
CA SER A 322 -30.27 -20.23 -14.33
C SER A 322 -28.81 -20.52 -14.00
N TYR A 323 -28.35 -19.93 -12.91
CA TYR A 323 -27.01 -20.15 -12.36
C TYR A 323 -27.13 -20.64 -10.92
N PHE A 324 -26.20 -21.50 -10.53
CA PHE A 324 -26.04 -21.95 -9.16
C PHE A 324 -24.56 -21.97 -8.82
N ASP A 325 -24.18 -21.19 -7.81
CA ASP A 325 -22.79 -21.10 -7.32
C ASP A 325 -21.80 -20.74 -8.45
N GLY A 326 -22.20 -19.81 -9.31
CA GLY A 326 -21.39 -19.34 -10.44
C GLY A 326 -21.38 -20.27 -11.67
N ASN A 327 -22.10 -21.39 -11.64
CA ASN A 327 -22.14 -22.35 -12.75
C ASN A 327 -23.52 -22.37 -13.42
N GLU A 328 -23.57 -22.54 -14.74
CA GLU A 328 -24.82 -22.76 -15.46
C GLU A 328 -25.55 -23.98 -14.92
N ASN A 329 -26.85 -23.84 -14.67
CA ASN A 329 -27.68 -24.91 -14.17
C ASN A 329 -29.08 -24.86 -14.81
N GLY A 330 -29.57 -26.02 -15.24
CA GLY A 330 -30.85 -26.14 -15.93
C GLY A 330 -30.82 -25.64 -17.37
N GLU A 331 -31.98 -25.25 -17.87
CA GLU A 331 -32.19 -24.84 -19.26
C GLU A 331 -31.77 -23.37 -19.46
N HIS A 332 -31.04 -23.13 -20.54
CA HIS A 332 -30.57 -21.84 -21.03
C HIS A 332 -31.12 -21.64 -22.44
N ARG A 333 -31.81 -20.52 -22.66
CA ARG A 333 -32.41 -20.15 -23.94
C ARG A 333 -31.74 -18.91 -24.49
N TYR A 334 -31.38 -18.96 -25.76
CA TYR A 334 -30.83 -17.85 -26.53
C TYR A 334 -31.77 -17.55 -27.68
N TYR A 335 -31.90 -16.28 -28.03
CA TYR A 335 -32.87 -15.81 -29.02
C TYR A 335 -32.19 -15.04 -30.14
N TYR A 336 -32.83 -14.98 -31.29
CA TYR A 336 -32.55 -14.00 -32.32
C TYR A 336 -33.21 -12.65 -31.97
N ASP A 337 -32.74 -11.56 -32.56
CA ASP A 337 -33.32 -10.21 -32.41
C ASP A 337 -34.76 -10.10 -32.92
N ASN A 338 -35.20 -11.05 -33.76
CA ASN A 338 -36.59 -11.20 -34.17
C ASN A 338 -37.49 -11.79 -33.06
N GLY A 339 -36.90 -12.37 -32.00
CA GLY A 339 -37.57 -12.98 -30.85
C GLY A 339 -37.74 -14.50 -30.94
N LYS A 340 -37.33 -15.13 -32.04
CA LYS A 340 -37.36 -16.60 -32.19
C LYS A 340 -36.20 -17.22 -31.41
N VAL A 341 -36.42 -18.42 -30.89
CA VAL A 341 -35.38 -19.18 -30.19
C VAL A 341 -34.28 -19.52 -31.19
N LYS A 342 -33.05 -19.19 -30.83
CA LYS A 342 -31.82 -19.52 -31.54
C LYS A 342 -31.25 -20.83 -31.03
N GLN A 343 -31.17 -20.97 -29.71
CA GLN A 343 -30.61 -22.16 -29.07
C GLN A 343 -31.30 -22.45 -27.73
N ILE A 344 -31.42 -23.73 -27.41
CA ILE A 344 -31.74 -24.25 -26.08
C ILE A 344 -30.58 -25.13 -25.65
N ARG A 345 -30.03 -24.89 -24.47
CA ARG A 345 -28.92 -25.65 -23.90
C ARG A 345 -29.29 -26.07 -22.50
N ASN A 346 -28.95 -27.28 -22.09
CA ASN A 346 -29.20 -27.77 -20.75
C ASN A 346 -27.88 -28.05 -20.05
N TYR A 347 -27.79 -27.63 -18.80
CA TYR A 347 -26.59 -27.72 -17.98
C TYR A 347 -26.88 -28.33 -16.62
N LYS A 348 -25.88 -29.01 -16.07
CA LYS A 348 -25.87 -29.47 -14.68
C LYS A 348 -24.51 -29.13 -14.07
N SER A 349 -24.50 -28.17 -13.15
CA SER A 349 -23.28 -27.69 -12.50
C SER A 349 -22.18 -27.29 -13.50
N GLY A 350 -22.55 -26.51 -14.53
CA GLY A 350 -21.65 -26.01 -15.57
C GLY A 350 -21.34 -26.99 -16.69
N LEU A 351 -21.67 -28.28 -16.53
CA LEU A 351 -21.46 -29.28 -17.57
C LEU A 351 -22.69 -29.38 -18.48
N ALA A 352 -22.47 -29.53 -19.79
CA ALA A 352 -23.54 -29.83 -20.73
C ALA A 352 -24.24 -31.14 -20.34
N ASP A 353 -25.56 -31.12 -20.17
CA ASP A 353 -26.32 -32.27 -19.69
C ASP A 353 -27.74 -32.22 -20.28
N GLY A 354 -28.14 -33.25 -21.03
CA GLY A 354 -29.42 -33.32 -21.73
C GLY A 354 -29.36 -32.84 -23.19
N GLU A 355 -30.53 -32.59 -23.78
CA GLU A 355 -30.64 -32.18 -25.18
C GLU A 355 -30.31 -30.70 -25.38
N TRP A 356 -29.45 -30.41 -26.34
CA TRP A 356 -29.17 -29.09 -26.87
C TRP A 356 -29.78 -28.98 -28.26
N LYS A 357 -30.48 -27.88 -28.53
CA LYS A 357 -31.19 -27.64 -29.78
C LYS A 357 -30.73 -26.33 -30.38
N SER A 358 -30.50 -26.30 -31.68
CA SER A 358 -30.26 -25.07 -32.44
C SER A 358 -31.29 -24.91 -33.55
N TYR A 359 -31.71 -23.68 -33.77
CA TYR A 359 -32.72 -23.31 -34.74
C TYR A 359 -32.16 -22.22 -35.65
N ASP A 360 -32.67 -22.13 -36.87
CA ASP A 360 -32.35 -21.05 -37.79
C ASP A 360 -33.12 -19.76 -37.45
N VAL A 361 -32.87 -18.70 -38.22
CA VAL A 361 -33.57 -17.40 -38.03
C VAL A 361 -35.08 -17.48 -38.29
N THR A 362 -35.55 -18.52 -38.99
CA THR A 362 -36.98 -18.76 -39.26
C THR A 362 -37.65 -19.58 -38.15
N GLY A 363 -36.87 -20.19 -37.26
CA GLY A 363 -37.33 -21.04 -36.17
C GLY A 363 -37.37 -22.54 -36.52
N GLU A 364 -36.82 -22.94 -37.67
CA GLU A 364 -36.68 -24.34 -38.05
C GLU A 364 -35.51 -25.00 -37.30
N LEU A 365 -35.74 -26.21 -36.78
CA LEU A 365 -34.73 -26.97 -36.04
C LEU A 365 -33.61 -27.42 -36.99
N ILE A 366 -32.39 -26.98 -36.72
CA ILE A 366 -31.20 -27.36 -37.48
C ILE A 366 -30.58 -28.64 -36.89
N LEU A 367 -30.40 -28.65 -35.56
CA LEU A 367 -29.61 -29.67 -34.88
C LEU A 367 -30.13 -29.96 -33.48
N THR A 368 -30.13 -31.24 -33.12
CA THR A 368 -30.21 -31.70 -31.74
C THR A 368 -28.96 -32.52 -31.38
N THR A 369 -28.32 -32.17 -30.27
CA THR A 369 -27.18 -32.91 -29.71
C THR A 369 -27.48 -33.26 -28.26
N THR A 370 -27.25 -34.50 -27.84
CA THR A 370 -27.43 -34.93 -26.45
C THR A 370 -26.10 -35.03 -25.76
N TYR A 371 -26.01 -34.46 -24.56
CA TYR A 371 -24.84 -34.52 -23.70
C TYR A 371 -25.15 -35.26 -22.40
N ILE A 372 -24.15 -35.94 -21.84
CA ILE A 372 -24.19 -36.48 -20.47
C ILE A 372 -22.88 -36.07 -19.80
N ALA A 373 -22.97 -35.30 -18.71
CA ALA A 373 -21.81 -34.85 -17.94
C ALA A 373 -20.69 -34.20 -18.78
N GLY A 374 -21.07 -33.38 -19.78
CA GLY A 374 -20.16 -32.66 -20.66
C GLY A 374 -19.76 -33.42 -21.93
N GLU A 375 -20.00 -34.73 -21.99
CA GLU A 375 -19.65 -35.57 -23.14
C GLU A 375 -20.80 -35.64 -24.15
N GLU A 376 -20.52 -35.46 -25.43
CA GLU A 376 -21.48 -35.66 -26.50
C GLU A 376 -21.76 -37.16 -26.67
N VAL A 377 -23.03 -37.55 -26.54
CA VAL A 377 -23.45 -38.97 -26.63
C VAL A 377 -24.35 -39.27 -27.82
N LYS A 378 -24.99 -38.24 -28.42
CA LYS A 378 -25.86 -38.41 -29.59
C LYS A 378 -25.95 -37.14 -30.42
N PHE A 379 -25.98 -37.31 -31.73
CA PHE A 379 -26.12 -36.24 -32.72
C PHE A 379 -27.22 -36.58 -33.72
N ASP A 380 -28.26 -35.75 -33.80
CA ASP A 380 -29.36 -35.84 -34.77
C ASP A 380 -29.49 -34.50 -35.52
N GLY A 381 -28.92 -34.41 -36.72
CA GLY A 381 -29.05 -33.26 -37.62
C GLY A 381 -30.28 -33.38 -38.52
N ALA A 382 -31.08 -32.32 -38.65
CA ALA A 382 -32.14 -32.24 -39.65
C ALA A 382 -31.64 -31.54 -40.93
N LYS A 383 -31.98 -32.14 -42.09
CA LYS A 383 -31.62 -31.79 -43.47
C LYS A 383 -31.26 -30.32 -43.76
N VAL A 384 -30.10 -30.14 -44.40
CA VAL A 384 -29.84 -29.02 -45.32
C VAL A 384 -30.82 -29.16 -46.50
N GLY A 385 -31.81 -28.26 -46.58
CA GLY A 385 -32.70 -28.15 -47.74
C GLY A 385 -31.94 -27.66 -48.97
N ASN A 386 -32.25 -28.27 -50.12
CA ASN A 386 -31.62 -28.12 -51.44
C ASN A 386 -31.44 -26.68 -51.95
#